data_AF-K1TXQ0-F1
#
_entry.id   AF-K1TXQ0-F1
#
_cell.length_a   1.000
_cell.length_b   1.000
_cell.length_c   1.000
_cell.angle_alpha   90.00
_cell.angle_beta   90.00
_cell.angle_gamma   90.00
#
_symmetry.space_group_name_H-M   'P 1'
#
loop_
_entity.id
_entity.type
_entity.pdbx_description
1 polymer ?
#
loop_
_entity_poly.entity_id
_entity_poly.type
_entity_poly.pdbx_seq_one_letter_code
_entity_poly.pdbx_strand_id
1 'polypeptide(L)'
;DGMFDCLLLQRRNMLFSVVSMLRHLLGGRPSQVKHFRARTLDITSPINEPTDVDGQKGADFPLHIECLHNELRVVCPLSEAPRRGRFAYFKNLISKLAWWRTR
;
A
#
# COMPACT_ATOMS: atom_id res chain seq x y z
N ASP A 1 -8.97 -11.47 -1.47
CA ASP A 1 -9.95 -11.11 -2.53
C ASP A 1 -9.44 -11.44 -3.91
N GLY A 2 -8.14 -11.67 -4.10
CA GLY A 2 -7.61 -11.91 -5.45
C GLY A 2 -7.58 -10.62 -6.28
N MET A 3 -7.55 -9.47 -5.60
CA MET A 3 -7.50 -8.15 -6.21
C MET A 3 -6.31 -7.41 -5.61
N PHE A 4 -5.52 -6.73 -6.45
CA PHE A 4 -4.55 -5.76 -5.99
C PHE A 4 -5.25 -4.47 -5.58
N ASP A 5 -4.72 -3.83 -4.54
CA ASP A 5 -5.12 -2.50 -4.11
C ASP A 5 -4.08 -1.50 -4.61
N CYS A 6 -4.40 -0.80 -5.68
CA CYS A 6 -3.44 -0.01 -6.46
C CYS A 6 -3.58 1.47 -6.14
N LEU A 7 -2.43 2.14 -5.94
CA LEU A 7 -2.36 3.57 -5.72
C LEU A 7 -1.52 4.21 -6.82
N LEU A 8 -2.16 4.99 -7.68
CA LEU A 8 -1.49 5.77 -8.72
C LEU A 8 -1.34 7.21 -8.26
N LEU A 9 -0.10 7.68 -8.21
CA LEU A 9 0.26 9.04 -7.83
C LEU A 9 0.54 9.86 -9.10
N GLN A 10 -0.33 10.83 -9.40
CA GLN A 10 -0.09 11.71 -10.53
C GLN A 10 0.94 12.78 -10.14
N ARG A 11 2.11 12.77 -10.79
CA ARG A 11 3.15 13.78 -10.59
C ARG A 11 2.69 15.14 -11.14
N ARG A 12 2.28 16.06 -10.26
CA ARG A 12 2.01 17.46 -10.60
C ARG A 12 2.83 18.35 -9.67
N ASN A 13 3.91 18.95 -10.22
CA ASN A 13 4.82 19.94 -9.62
C ASN A 13 5.34 19.62 -8.19
N MET A 14 6.65 19.42 -8.03
CA MET A 14 7.26 19.02 -6.74
C MET A 14 6.79 19.87 -5.53
N LEU A 15 6.60 21.18 -5.71
CA LEU A 15 6.12 22.09 -4.66
C LEU A 15 4.68 21.78 -4.21
N PHE A 16 3.79 21.45 -5.14
CA PHE A 16 2.41 21.07 -4.81
C PHE A 16 2.34 19.65 -4.23
N SER A 17 3.29 18.78 -4.57
CA SER A 17 3.38 17.41 -4.04
C SER A 17 3.76 17.37 -2.56
N VAL A 18 4.61 18.30 -2.09
CA VAL A 18 4.98 18.40 -0.66
C VAL A 18 3.79 18.90 0.16
N VAL A 19 3.10 19.94 -0.33
CA VAL A 19 1.91 20.50 0.33
C VAL A 19 0.75 19.49 0.35
N SER A 20 0.57 18.70 -0.72
CA SER A 20 -0.47 17.67 -0.77
C SER A 20 -0.14 16.45 0.10
N MET A 21 1.13 16.03 0.18
CA MET A 21 1.60 15.02 1.13
C MET A 21 1.39 15.46 2.58
N LEU A 22 1.71 16.71 2.90
CA LEU A 22 1.47 17.27 4.24
C LEU A 22 -0.03 17.27 4.58
N ARG A 23 -0.89 17.68 3.63
CA ARG A 23 -2.35 17.57 3.81
C ARG A 23 -2.83 16.13 3.91
N HIS A 24 -2.20 15.19 3.22
CA HIS A 24 -2.53 13.77 3.30
C HIS A 24 -2.21 13.17 4.67
N LEU A 25 -1.03 13.49 5.23
CA LEU A 25 -0.64 13.14 6.59
C LEU A 25 -1.61 13.71 7.64
N LEU A 26 -2.16 14.90 7.38
CA LEU A 26 -3.19 15.55 8.20
C LEU A 26 -4.61 15.00 7.95
N GLY A 27 -4.77 13.89 7.21
CA GLY A 27 -6.05 13.21 7.00
C GLY A 27 -6.84 13.69 5.78
N GLY A 28 -6.26 14.56 4.93
CA GLY A 28 -6.85 15.00 3.68
C GLY A 28 -6.87 13.91 2.60
N ARG A 29 -7.86 13.97 1.71
CA ARG A 29 -7.93 13.15 0.49
C ARG A 29 -7.53 14.01 -0.72
N PRO A 30 -6.23 14.11 -1.04
CA PRO A 30 -5.81 14.85 -2.24
C PRO A 30 -6.28 14.13 -3.50
N SER A 31 -6.83 14.88 -4.46
CA SER A 31 -7.28 14.37 -5.78
C SER A 31 -6.15 13.80 -6.66
N GLN A 32 -4.91 13.89 -6.19
CA GLN A 32 -3.69 13.45 -6.87
C GLN A 32 -3.41 11.95 -6.72
N VAL A 33 -4.10 11.29 -5.78
CA VAL A 33 -3.99 9.87 -5.52
C VAL A 33 -5.21 9.18 -6.11
N LYS A 34 -5.02 8.39 -7.15
CA LYS A 34 -6.06 7.53 -7.69
C LYS A 34 -5.93 6.17 -7.05
N HIS A 35 -6.96 5.78 -6.32
CA HIS A 35 -7.09 4.44 -5.76
C HIS A 35 -7.97 3.62 -6.69
N PHE A 36 -7.51 2.44 -7.08
CA PHE A 36 -8.29 1.52 -7.88
C PHE A 36 -7.90 0.08 -7.53
N ARG A 37 -8.76 -0.86 -7.88
CA ARG A 37 -8.52 -2.29 -7.67
C ARG A 37 -8.49 -3.00 -9.00
N ALA A 38 -7.49 -3.85 -9.19
CA ALA A 38 -7.32 -4.61 -10.42
C ALA A 38 -6.81 -6.01 -10.09
N ARG A 39 -7.24 -7.01 -10.86
CA ARG A 39 -6.67 -8.36 -10.78
C ARG A 39 -5.37 -8.46 -11.58
N THR A 40 -5.33 -7.78 -12.72
CA THR A 40 -4.22 -7.78 -13.66
C THR A 40 -3.87 -6.33 -13.99
N LEU A 41 -2.57 -6.03 -14.02
CA LEU A 41 -2.02 -4.71 -14.29
C LEU A 41 -0.94 -4.83 -15.36
N ASP A 42 -1.17 -4.16 -16.48
CA ASP A 42 -0.17 -3.99 -17.52
C ASP A 42 0.38 -2.56 -17.43
N ILE A 43 1.69 -2.44 -17.23
CA ILE A 43 2.36 -1.15 -17.14
C ILE A 43 3.38 -1.05 -18.26
N THR A 44 3.18 -0.05 -19.12
CA THR A 44 4.09 0.27 -20.22
C THR A 44 4.59 1.69 -20.01
N SER A 45 5.91 1.88 -20.10
CA SER A 45 6.52 3.20 -20.09
C SER A 45 7.56 3.26 -21.21
N PRO A 46 7.65 4.38 -21.96
CA PRO A 46 8.70 4.59 -22.96
C PRO A 46 10.09 4.75 -22.34
N ILE A 47 10.16 4.99 -21.02
CA ILE A 47 11.40 5.12 -20.25
C ILE A 47 11.43 3.97 -19.25
N ASN A 48 12.61 3.35 -19.10
CA ASN A 48 12.78 2.33 -18.10
C ASN A 48 12.88 2.97 -16.70
N GLU A 49 11.73 3.08 -16.04
CA GLU A 49 11.65 3.58 -14.67
C GLU A 49 12.13 2.51 -13.68
N PRO A 50 12.81 2.88 -12.59
CA PRO A 50 13.23 1.91 -11.59
C PRO A 50 12.02 1.31 -10.88
N THR A 51 11.97 -0.01 -10.82
CA THR A 51 10.90 -0.77 -10.18
C THR A 51 11.41 -1.44 -8.91
N ASP A 52 10.56 -1.56 -7.91
CA ASP A 52 10.85 -2.22 -6.63
C ASP A 52 9.77 -3.25 -6.33
N VAL A 53 10.20 -4.46 -5.96
CA VAL A 53 9.34 -5.58 -5.56
C VAL A 53 9.82 -6.05 -4.21
N ASP A 54 9.02 -5.81 -3.16
CA ASP A 54 9.32 -6.17 -1.77
C ASP A 54 10.70 -5.69 -1.25
N GLY A 55 11.20 -4.55 -1.76
CA GLY A 55 12.51 -4.01 -1.41
C GLY A 55 13.68 -4.52 -2.27
N GLN A 56 13.40 -5.23 -3.37
CA GLN A 56 14.39 -5.67 -4.35
C GLN A 56 14.14 -4.99 -5.70
N LYS A 57 15.22 -4.78 -6.48
CA LYS A 57 15.11 -4.24 -7.83
C LYS A 57 14.20 -5.15 -8.68
N GLY A 58 13.13 -4.57 -9.19
CA GLY A 58 12.16 -5.25 -10.06
C GLY A 58 12.64 -5.38 -11.51
N ALA A 59 11.77 -5.96 -12.33
CA ALA A 59 11.98 -6.09 -13.77
C ALA A 59 11.87 -4.74 -14.48
N ASP A 60 12.52 -4.65 -15.64
CA ASP A 60 12.42 -3.49 -16.54
C ASP A 60 11.08 -3.51 -17.29
N PHE A 61 10.68 -2.36 -17.83
CA PHE A 61 9.44 -2.24 -18.61
C PHE A 61 9.50 -2.98 -19.96
N PRO A 62 8.38 -3.55 -20.47
CA PRO A 62 7.02 -3.51 -19.93
C PRO A 62 6.75 -4.56 -18.84
N LEU A 63 5.84 -4.22 -17.91
CA LEU A 63 5.50 -5.08 -16.78
C LEU A 63 4.09 -5.64 -16.91
N HIS A 64 3.95 -6.94 -16.65
CA HIS A 64 2.69 -7.64 -16.49
C HIS A 64 2.61 -8.18 -15.06
N ILE A 65 1.62 -7.73 -14.29
CA ILE A 65 1.46 -8.09 -12.88
C ILE A 65 0.07 -8.70 -12.70
N GLU A 66 0.02 -9.96 -12.26
CA GLU A 66 -1.22 -10.69 -12.01
C GLU A 66 -1.34 -11.12 -10.54
N CYS A 67 -2.53 -10.95 -9.97
CA CYS A 67 -2.84 -11.39 -8.61
C CYS A 67 -3.17 -12.88 -8.62
N LEU A 68 -2.24 -13.69 -8.15
CA LEU A 68 -2.45 -15.13 -7.96
C LEU A 68 -3.13 -15.39 -6.61
N HIS A 69 -4.43 -15.66 -6.64
CA HIS A 69 -5.23 -15.80 -5.43
C HIS A 69 -5.08 -17.19 -4.79
N ASN A 70 -4.74 -17.22 -3.50
CA ASN A 70 -4.63 -18.44 -2.68
C ASN A 70 -3.55 -19.44 -3.14
N GLU A 71 -2.57 -19.01 -3.94
CA GLU A 71 -1.44 -19.87 -4.33
C GLU A 71 -0.53 -20.24 -3.14
N LEU A 72 -0.44 -19.36 -2.14
CA LEU A 72 0.40 -19.58 -0.96
C LEU A 72 -0.45 -19.87 0.28
N ARG A 73 -0.20 -21.02 0.92
CA ARG A 73 -0.75 -21.35 2.24
C ARG A 73 0.18 -20.82 3.32
N VAL A 74 -0.29 -19.83 4.08
CA VAL A 74 0.45 -19.22 5.18
C VAL A 74 -0.11 -19.74 6.51
N VAL A 75 0.78 -20.19 7.41
CA VAL A 75 0.40 -20.52 8.78
C VAL A 75 0.26 -19.23 9.57
N CYS A 76 -0.97 -18.91 9.99
CA CYS A 76 -1.24 -17.74 10.81
C CYS A 76 -1.50 -18.14 12.26
N PRO A 77 -0.97 -17.41 13.27
CA PRO A 77 -1.32 -17.66 14.66
C PRO A 77 -2.80 -17.33 14.91
N LEU A 78 -3.48 -18.15 15.72
CA LEU A 78 -4.91 -18.00 16.04
C LEU A 78 -5.30 -16.63 16.62
N SER A 79 -4.33 -15.91 17.21
CA SER A 79 -4.49 -14.56 17.76
C SER A 79 -4.73 -13.48 16.67
N GLU A 80 -4.21 -13.71 15.46
CA GLU A 80 -4.18 -12.72 14.38
C GLU A 80 -4.79 -13.31 13.11
N ALA A 81 -6.05 -13.75 13.20
CA ALA A 81 -6.85 -13.80 11.98
C ALA A 81 -6.81 -12.39 11.36
N PRO A 82 -6.43 -12.22 10.08
CA PRO A 82 -6.35 -10.90 9.45
C PRO A 82 -7.76 -10.35 9.34
N ARG A 83 -8.18 -9.61 10.37
CA ARG A 83 -9.46 -8.91 10.39
C ARG A 83 -9.33 -7.77 9.39
N ARG A 84 -9.94 -7.98 8.22
CA ARG A 84 -10.25 -6.95 7.23
C ARG A 84 -10.88 -5.76 7.94
N GLY A 85 -10.11 -4.72 8.18
CA GLY A 85 -10.59 -3.53 8.87
C GLY A 85 -9.48 -2.53 9.12
N ARG A 86 -9.64 -1.35 8.54
CA ARG A 86 -8.77 -0.15 8.64
C ARG A 86 -8.54 0.37 10.08
N PHE A 87 -9.02 -0.34 11.09
CA PHE A 87 -9.06 0.03 12.51
C PHE A 87 -8.25 -0.90 13.44
N ALA A 88 -7.63 -1.97 12.92
CA ALA A 88 -6.88 -2.91 13.75
C ALA A 88 -5.54 -2.35 14.28
N TYR A 89 -4.88 -1.46 13.53
CA TYR A 89 -3.59 -0.86 13.93
C TYR A 89 -3.71 0.06 15.14
N PHE A 90 -4.79 0.85 15.25
CA PHE A 90 -4.95 1.80 16.36
C PHE A 90 -5.21 1.11 17.70
N LYS A 91 -5.92 -0.01 17.71
CA LYS A 91 -6.15 -0.77 18.96
C LYS A 91 -4.86 -1.34 19.51
N ASN A 92 -3.98 -1.85 18.64
CA ASN A 92 -2.70 -2.44 19.04
C ASN A 92 -1.73 -1.38 19.59
N LEU A 93 -1.82 -0.13 19.12
CA LEU A 93 -1.03 0.99 19.63
C LEU A 93 -1.50 1.45 21.01
N ILE A 94 -2.82 1.53 21.24
CA ILE A 94 -3.38 1.91 22.55
C ILE A 94 -3.09 0.82 23.59
N SER A 95 -3.19 -0.47 23.23
CA SER A 95 -2.84 -1.55 24.15
C SER A 95 -1.35 -1.60 24.45
N LYS A 96 -0.48 -1.29 23.49
CA LYS A 96 0.96 -1.12 23.76
C LYS A 96 1.22 0.09 24.66
N LEU A 97 0.63 1.25 24.41
CA LEU A 97 0.78 2.44 25.26
C LEU A 97 0.24 2.22 26.68
N ALA A 98 -0.83 1.45 26.85
CA ALA A 98 -1.37 1.08 28.16
C ALA A 98 -0.39 0.19 28.95
N TRP A 99 0.33 -0.72 28.27
CA TRP A 99 1.36 -1.57 28.90
C TRP A 99 2.59 -0.78 29.37
N TRP A 100 2.93 0.32 28.68
CA TRP A 100 4.00 1.22 29.10
C TRP A 100 3.61 2.11 30.30
N ARG A 101 2.32 2.25 30.62
CA ARG A 101 1.82 3.09 31.71
C ARG A 101 1.64 2.33 33.04
N THR A 102 1.67 1.00 33.01
CA THR A 102 1.53 0.12 34.19
C THR A 102 2.83 -0.55 34.62
N ARG A 103 3.99 -0.05 34.17
CA ARG A 103 5.30 -0.34 34.77
C ARG A 103 5.80 0.86 35.56
#